data_AF-A0AA41YS14-F1
#
_entry.id   AF-A0AA41YS14-F1
#
_cell.length_a   1.000
_cell.length_b   1.000
_cell.length_c   1.000
_cell.angle_alpha   90.00
_cell.angle_beta   90.00
_cell.angle_gamma   90.00
#
_symmetry.space_group_name_H-M   'P 1'
#
loop_
_entity.id
_entity.type
_entity.pdbx_description
1 polymer ?
#
loop_
_entity_poly.entity_id
_entity_poly.type
_entity_poly.pdbx_seq_one_letter_code
_entity_poly.pdbx_strand_id
1 'polypeptide(L)' 'MNFHLVVVRPFGAYAKGDIVTDAAAVAAILGSENARDVVRVAVREG' A
#
# COMPACT_ATOMS: atom_id res chain seq x y z
N MET A 1 12.59 6.76 6.56
CA MET A 1 12.21 6.27 5.21
C MET A 1 10.71 6.46 5.08
N ASN A 2 10.24 7.49 4.37
CA ASN A 2 8.81 7.68 4.16
C ASN A 2 8.40 6.84 2.94
N PHE A 3 7.45 5.93 3.09
CA PHE A 3 6.97 5.10 1.99
C PHE A 3 5.45 4.99 2.07
N HIS A 4 4.81 4.84 0.91
CA HIS A 4 3.39 4.54 0.79
C HIS A 4 3.21 3.21 0.06
N LEU A 5 2.02 2.62 0.17
CA LEU A 5 1.66 1.45 -0.63
C LEU A 5 0.91 1.90 -1.87
N VAL A 6 1.17 1.23 -2.98
CA VAL A 6 0.37 1.35 -4.20
C VAL A 6 -0.25 0.00 -4.50
N VAL A 7 -1.55 -0.02 -4.72
CA VAL A 7 -2.31 -1.24 -4.98
C VAL A 7 -2.09 -1.68 -6.42
N VAL A 8 -1.53 -2.87 -6.62
CA VAL A 8 -1.24 -3.41 -7.97
C VAL A 8 -2.30 -4.40 -8.45
N ARG A 9 -3.03 -5.02 -7.51
CA ARG A 9 -4.21 -5.84 -7.78
C ARG A 9 -5.36 -5.37 -6.87
N PRO A 10 -6.57 -5.15 -7.39
CA PRO A 10 -7.68 -4.66 -6.58
C PRO A 10 -8.11 -5.72 -5.54
N PHE A 11 -8.45 -5.27 -4.34
CA PHE A 11 -8.96 -6.12 -3.26
C PHE A 11 -9.83 -5.30 -2.30
N GLY A 12 -10.89 -5.90 -1.76
CA GLY A 12 -11.81 -5.21 -0.85
C GLY A 12 -12.36 -3.91 -1.47
N ALA A 13 -12.11 -2.78 -0.81
CA ALA A 13 -12.48 -1.44 -1.29
C ALA A 13 -11.37 -0.75 -2.12
N TYR A 14 -10.20 -1.35 -2.25
CA TYR A 14 -9.05 -0.74 -2.91
C TYR A 14 -8.99 -1.13 -4.39
N ALA A 15 -8.94 -0.12 -5.25
CA ALA A 15 -8.76 -0.31 -6.69
C ALA A 15 -7.28 -0.39 -7.07
N LYS A 16 -6.97 -0.93 -8.24
CA LYS A 16 -5.61 -0.89 -8.79
C LYS A 16 -5.19 0.56 -9.03
N GLY A 17 -4.00 0.91 -8.58
CA GLY A 17 -3.42 2.25 -8.64
C GLY A 17 -3.73 3.11 -7.41
N ASP A 18 -4.55 2.61 -6.48
CA ASP A 18 -4.87 3.33 -5.25
C ASP A 18 -3.63 3.46 -4.34
N ILE A 19 -3.50 4.61 -3.70
CA ILE A 19 -2.34 4.96 -2.88
C ILE A 19 -2.75 4.94 -1.40
N VAL A 20 -2.18 3.98 -0.65
CA VAL A 20 -2.42 3.87 0.78
C VAL A 20 -1.25 4.51 1.53
N THR A 21 -1.53 5.66 2.15
CA THR A 21 -0.58 6.42 2.99
C THR A 21 -0.87 6.29 4.48
N ASP A 22 -2.09 5.88 4.86
CA ASP A 22 -2.48 5.74 6.26
C ASP A 22 -1.70 4.61 6.95
N ALA A 23 -1.02 4.92 8.04
CA ALA A 23 -0.12 3.98 8.71
C ALA A 23 -0.85 2.74 9.27
N ALA A 24 -2.10 2.90 9.73
CA ALA A 24 -2.88 1.79 10.25
C ALA A 24 -3.35 0.86 9.12
N ALA A 25 -3.83 1.43 8.01
CA ALA A 25 -4.19 0.68 6.82
C ALA A 25 -2.98 -0.03 6.21
N VAL A 26 -1.83 0.64 6.13
CA VAL A 26 -0.56 0.05 5.67
C VAL A 26 -0.19 -1.15 6.53
N ALA A 27 -0.21 -1.01 7.86
CA ALA A 27 0.10 -2.12 8.77
C ALA A 27 -0.90 -3.28 8.62
N ALA A 28 -2.20 -2.99 8.51
CA ALA A 28 -3.24 -3.99 8.33
C ALA A 28 -3.07 -4.78 7.02
N ILE A 29 -2.82 -4.08 5.90
CA ILE A 29 -2.62 -4.71 4.59
C ILE A 29 -1.35 -5.56 4.58
N LEU A 30 -0.26 -5.05 5.17
CA LEU A 30 1.02 -5.78 5.25
C LEU A 30 0.97 -6.98 6.19
N GLY A 31 0.13 -6.95 7.23
CA GLY A 31 -0.13 -8.07 8.11
C GLY A 31 -1.12 -9.10 7.55
N SER A 32 -1.66 -8.86 6.35
CA SER A 32 -2.67 -9.71 5.71
C SER A 32 -2.12 -10.40 4.47
N GLU A 33 -2.91 -11.32 3.92
CA GLU A 33 -2.60 -11.99 2.64
C GLU A 33 -2.55 -11.03 1.44
N ASN A 34 -3.12 -9.83 1.58
CA ASN A 34 -3.16 -8.77 0.56
C ASN A 34 -1.82 -8.03 0.42
N ALA A 35 -0.82 -8.33 1.26
CA ALA A 35 0.52 -7.76 1.17
C ALA A 35 1.19 -8.01 -0.20
N ARG A 36 0.80 -9.08 -0.90
CA ARG A 36 1.26 -9.42 -2.27
C ARG A 36 0.58 -8.60 -3.37
N ASP A 37 -0.52 -7.93 -3.04
CA ASP A 37 -1.36 -7.18 -3.97
C ASP A 37 -1.06 -5.67 -3.93
N VAL A 38 -0.04 -5.28 -3.18
CA VAL A 38 0.47 -3.92 -3.04
C VAL A 38 1.98 -3.86 -3.22
N VAL A 39 2.51 -2.70 -3.60
CA VAL A 39 3.95 -2.42 -3.67
C VAL A 39 4.32 -1.24 -2.78
N ARG A 40 5.46 -1.32 -2.10
CA ARG A 40 6.00 -0.21 -1.29
C ARG A 40 6.76 0.74 -2.19
N VAL A 41 6.35 2.00 -2.22
CA VAL A 41 7.01 3.07 -2.96
C VAL A 41 7.63 4.02 -1.96
N ALA A 42 8.96 4.08 -1.94
CA ALA A 42 9.68 5.05 -1.14
C ALA A 42 9.51 6.45 -1.74
N VAL A 43 9.03 7.40 -0.95
CA VAL A 43 9.04 8.81 -1.32
C VAL A 43 10.45 9.31 -1.09
N ARG A 44 11.20 9.52 -2.17
CA ARG A 44 12.46 10.23 -2.11
C ARG A 44 12.12 11.71 -2.13
N GLU A 45 12.17 12.36 -0.98
CA GLU A 45 12.19 13.84 -0.95
C GLU A 45 13.55 14.26 -1.52
N GLY A 46 13.50 14.94 -2.67
CA GLY A 46 14.67 15.46 -3.37
C GLY A 46 14.88 16.94 -3.06
#